data_AF-A0A5A7P2M9-F1
#
_entry.id   AF-A0A5A7P2M9-F1
#
_cell.length_a   1.000
_cell.length_b   1.000
_cell.length_c   1.000
_cell.angle_alpha   90.00
_cell.angle_beta   90.00
_cell.angle_gamma   90.00
#
_symmetry.space_group_name_H-M   'P 1'
#
loop_
_entity.id
_entity.type
_entity.pdbx_description
1 polymer ?
#
loop_
_entity_poly.entity_id
_entity_poly.type
_entity_poly.pdbx_seq_one_letter_code
_entity_poly.pdbx_strand_id
1 'polypeptide(L)'
;MSSVGSYHENSKPLAQTSAPLHDDNTTHTTNSYLEQDSYPSDCESGIYGPTDNGARLSALEVDSFENHKCEEIREAIEQKLVSRLSACGLEVRVESIRKNRFSDIMGRAKVESFSLCSSAVRGKCGGSANVKCAWFGASKNEIDMVISHGFGLPTTRRTNGQGVWLYSVNHPMESVHSALPDVNGLRHMLLCRVILGKTEVVCPGSEQNILSSEEFDSGVDNAVDPKKYVVWTPRMNTHILPEFSVSFRALSFKCRGFRIRQLSPNRLPYPILINILDKYLPFDAVELVTKHHDDFKNKKITRTELIEHTRHIVGDKLLLRIIEFYERKVVSC
;
A
#
# COMPACT_ATOMS: atom_id res chain seq x y z
N MET A 1 -15.73 23.51 67.99
CA MET A 1 -16.29 23.16 66.67
C MET A 1 -15.20 22.42 65.92
N SER A 2 -15.06 21.11 66.16
CA SER A 2 -15.53 19.99 65.30
C SER A 2 -14.29 19.38 64.63
N SER A 3 -13.77 18.24 65.12
CA SER A 3 -14.07 16.85 64.69
C SER A 3 -13.49 16.58 63.29
N VAL A 4 -12.66 15.56 63.01
CA VAL A 4 -12.78 14.08 63.11
C VAL A 4 -11.34 13.56 62.88
N GLY A 5 -10.74 12.53 63.48
CA GLY A 5 -11.22 11.21 63.92
C GLY A 5 -10.46 10.15 63.11
N SER A 6 -9.49 9.49 63.77
CA SER A 6 -8.66 8.38 63.28
C SER A 6 -9.44 7.08 63.11
N TYR A 7 -9.20 6.31 62.04
CA TYR A 7 -9.58 4.89 61.99
C TYR A 7 -8.54 4.01 61.29
N HIS A 8 -8.39 2.83 61.89
CA HIS A 8 -7.42 1.77 61.69
C HIS A 8 -7.53 1.02 60.35
N GLU A 9 -6.37 0.56 59.88
CA GLU A 9 -6.18 -0.56 58.95
C GLU A 9 -6.91 -1.83 59.42
N ASN A 10 -7.59 -2.49 58.48
CA ASN A 10 -7.99 -3.89 58.62
C ASN A 10 -7.86 -4.57 57.25
N SER A 11 -6.79 -5.35 57.11
CA SER A 11 -6.56 -6.27 55.99
C SER A 11 -7.32 -7.57 56.20
N LYS A 12 -8.16 -7.96 55.23
CA LYS A 12 -8.67 -9.32 55.05
C LYS A 12 -8.71 -9.67 53.56
N PRO A 13 -8.17 -10.83 53.13
CA PRO A 13 -8.40 -11.39 51.80
C PRO A 13 -9.51 -12.45 51.84
N LEU A 14 -10.40 -12.44 50.83
CA LEU A 14 -11.31 -13.55 50.47
C LEU A 14 -11.20 -13.67 48.95
N ALA A 15 -10.68 -14.74 48.35
CA ALA A 15 -11.12 -16.14 48.31
C ALA A 15 -11.45 -16.46 46.83
N GLN A 16 -10.50 -17.10 46.15
CA GLN A 16 -10.73 -17.75 44.85
C GLN A 16 -11.30 -19.15 45.12
N THR A 17 -12.48 -19.42 44.57
CA THR A 17 -13.18 -20.69 44.70
C THR A 17 -12.68 -21.66 43.62
N SER A 18 -11.92 -22.67 44.05
CA SER A 18 -11.57 -23.87 43.30
C SER A 18 -12.70 -24.91 43.40
N ALA A 19 -13.10 -25.50 42.27
CA ALA A 19 -14.04 -26.63 42.24
C ALA A 19 -13.29 -27.97 42.38
N PRO A 20 -13.92 -29.03 42.95
CA PRO A 20 -13.23 -30.26 43.34
C PRO A 20 -13.36 -31.41 42.33
N LEU A 21 -12.37 -32.31 42.39
CA LEU A 21 -12.32 -33.66 41.82
C LEU A 21 -12.74 -34.70 42.88
N HIS A 22 -13.45 -35.75 42.43
CA HIS A 22 -13.62 -37.11 43.01
C HIS A 22 -14.52 -37.87 42.01
N ASP A 23 -14.43 -39.18 41.76
CA ASP A 23 -13.42 -40.24 41.80
C ASP A 23 -14.06 -41.44 41.07
N ASP A 24 -13.22 -42.31 40.49
CA ASP A 24 -13.38 -43.75 40.20
C ASP A 24 -14.70 -44.33 39.63
N ASN A 25 -14.64 -45.11 38.53
CA ASN A 25 -14.13 -46.50 38.56
C ASN A 25 -14.33 -47.24 37.21
N THR A 26 -13.54 -48.29 37.03
CA THR A 26 -13.74 -49.50 36.19
C THR A 26 -13.01 -49.60 34.83
N THR A 27 -11.94 -50.39 34.89
CA THR A 27 -11.21 -51.14 33.85
C THR A 27 -12.06 -52.00 32.92
N HIS A 28 -11.70 -52.07 31.63
CA HIS A 28 -11.54 -53.29 30.81
C HIS A 28 -10.92 -52.90 29.43
N THR A 29 -9.63 -53.11 29.20
CA THR A 29 -9.00 -54.28 28.55
C THR A 29 -8.65 -54.00 27.07
N THR A 30 -7.33 -54.00 26.77
CA THR A 30 -6.65 -54.32 25.48
C THR A 30 -6.89 -53.40 24.26
N ASN A 31 -5.97 -53.07 23.37
CA ASN A 31 -4.64 -53.59 23.06
C ASN A 31 -3.82 -52.55 22.27
N SER A 32 -2.52 -52.79 22.29
CA SER A 32 -1.39 -52.10 21.65
C SER A 32 -1.56 -51.66 20.19
N TYR A 33 -1.07 -50.46 19.92
CA TYR A 33 -0.59 -50.00 18.62
C TYR A 33 0.62 -50.83 18.17
N LEU A 34 0.58 -51.32 16.92
CA LEU A 34 1.66 -51.38 15.93
C LEU A 34 1.16 -52.27 14.79
N GLU A 35 0.94 -51.71 13.60
CA GLU A 35 1.24 -52.41 12.35
C GLU A 35 1.29 -51.40 11.20
N GLN A 36 2.47 -51.36 10.60
CA GLN A 36 2.82 -50.66 9.38
C GLN A 36 3.04 -51.80 8.38
N ASP A 37 2.28 -51.84 7.29
CA ASP A 37 2.63 -52.67 6.14
C ASP A 37 2.09 -52.07 4.84
N SER A 38 2.83 -52.40 3.79
CA SER A 38 3.07 -51.64 2.57
C SER A 38 2.70 -52.41 1.29
N TYR A 39 2.57 -51.66 0.19
CA TYR A 39 2.61 -52.04 -1.24
C TYR A 39 1.29 -52.49 -1.92
N PRO A 40 1.23 -52.54 -3.28
CA PRO A 40 1.02 -51.40 -4.18
C PRO A 40 -0.20 -51.66 -5.11
N SER A 41 -0.62 -50.68 -5.91
CA SER A 41 -1.59 -50.95 -6.99
C SER A 41 -1.18 -50.28 -8.28
N ASP A 42 -0.89 -51.15 -9.25
CA ASP A 42 -0.52 -50.86 -10.63
C ASP A 42 -1.74 -50.46 -11.45
N CYS A 43 -1.66 -49.31 -12.12
CA CYS A 43 -2.56 -48.96 -13.22
C CYS A 43 -1.72 -48.39 -14.37
N GLU A 44 -1.32 -49.26 -15.29
CA GLU A 44 -0.72 -48.88 -16.56
C GLU A 44 -1.75 -48.28 -17.54
N SER A 45 -1.40 -47.08 -18.01
CA SER A 45 -1.49 -46.57 -19.38
C SER A 45 -2.84 -46.47 -20.13
N GLY A 46 -3.14 -45.23 -20.51
CA GLY A 46 -3.90 -44.88 -21.71
C GLY A 46 -3.28 -43.64 -22.35
N ILE A 47 -2.25 -43.83 -23.18
CA ILE A 47 -1.67 -42.76 -24.00
C ILE A 47 -2.64 -42.50 -25.16
N TYR A 48 -3.40 -41.41 -25.09
CA TYR A 48 -3.83 -40.71 -26.29
C TYR A 48 -2.94 -39.48 -26.42
N GLY A 49 -2.01 -39.54 -27.38
CA GLY A 49 -1.25 -38.37 -27.77
C GLY A 49 -2.14 -37.42 -28.57
N PRO A 50 -2.28 -36.14 -28.18
CA PRO A 50 -2.55 -35.09 -29.13
C PRO A 50 -1.22 -34.62 -29.71
N THR A 51 -1.15 -34.57 -31.04
CA THR A 51 -0.15 -33.84 -31.80
C THR A 51 0.20 -32.50 -31.13
N ASP A 52 1.43 -32.39 -30.62
CA ASP A 52 1.99 -31.30 -29.79
C ASP A 52 2.20 -29.95 -30.50
N ASN A 53 1.50 -29.72 -31.62
CA ASN A 53 1.46 -28.42 -32.28
C ASN A 53 0.19 -27.64 -31.93
N GLY A 54 -0.94 -28.30 -31.62
CA GLY A 54 -2.23 -27.63 -31.35
C GLY A 54 -2.34 -27.01 -29.95
N ALA A 55 -1.78 -27.65 -28.91
CA ALA A 55 -1.80 -27.14 -27.54
C ALA A 55 -0.78 -26.01 -27.29
N ARG A 56 0.35 -26.05 -28.03
CA ARG A 56 1.31 -24.95 -28.05
C ARG A 56 0.78 -23.74 -28.81
N LEU A 57 0.12 -23.95 -29.96
CA LEU A 57 -0.55 -22.87 -30.70
C LEU A 57 -1.65 -22.22 -29.86
N SER A 58 -2.48 -22.99 -29.15
CA SER A 58 -3.54 -22.40 -28.32
C SER A 58 -3.00 -21.64 -27.10
N ALA A 59 -1.95 -22.12 -26.44
CA ALA A 59 -1.30 -21.38 -25.35
C ALA A 59 -0.58 -20.11 -25.86
N LEU A 60 0.06 -20.18 -27.04
CA LEU A 60 0.68 -19.02 -27.70
C LEU A 60 -0.35 -18.02 -28.20
N GLU A 61 -1.51 -18.47 -28.70
CA GLU A 61 -2.61 -17.62 -29.14
C GLU A 61 -3.28 -16.93 -27.94
N VAL A 62 -3.53 -17.65 -26.85
CA VAL A 62 -4.05 -17.07 -25.60
C VAL A 62 -3.05 -16.08 -24.99
N ASP A 63 -1.77 -16.44 -24.92
CA ASP A 63 -0.72 -15.53 -24.43
C ASP A 63 -0.56 -14.31 -25.36
N SER A 64 -0.61 -14.49 -26.68
CA SER A 64 -0.56 -13.38 -27.64
C SER A 64 -1.78 -12.44 -27.53
N PHE A 65 -2.97 -13.00 -27.30
CA PHE A 65 -4.21 -12.23 -27.13
C PHE A 65 -4.23 -11.48 -25.79
N GLU A 66 -3.83 -12.14 -24.70
CA GLU A 66 -3.69 -11.50 -23.39
C GLU A 66 -2.61 -10.40 -23.41
N ASN A 67 -1.51 -10.64 -24.12
CA ASN A 67 -0.45 -9.63 -24.30
C ASN A 67 -0.94 -8.46 -25.15
N HIS A 68 -1.64 -8.70 -26.26
CA HIS A 68 -2.20 -7.64 -27.10
C HIS A 68 -3.19 -6.76 -26.32
N LYS A 69 -4.12 -7.39 -25.60
CA LYS A 69 -5.06 -6.68 -24.71
C LYS A 69 -4.35 -5.92 -23.60
N CYS A 70 -3.25 -6.46 -23.07
CA CYS A 70 -2.43 -5.77 -22.08
C CYS A 70 -1.79 -4.50 -22.67
N GLU A 71 -1.28 -4.55 -23.90
CA GLU A 71 -0.71 -3.38 -24.57
C GLU A 71 -1.76 -2.32 -24.86
N GLU A 72 -2.95 -2.67 -25.36
CA GLU A 72 -4.06 -1.72 -25.53
C GLU A 72 -4.42 -1.00 -24.21
N ILE A 73 -4.46 -1.75 -23.10
CA ILE A 73 -4.72 -1.17 -21.78
C ILE A 73 -3.59 -0.22 -21.38
N ARG A 74 -2.33 -0.57 -21.64
CA ARG A 74 -1.16 0.26 -21.31
C ARG A 74 -1.17 1.56 -22.11
N GLU A 75 -1.46 1.50 -23.40
CA GLU A 75 -1.64 2.67 -24.26
C GLU A 75 -2.77 3.57 -23.75
N ALA A 76 -3.93 2.98 -23.39
CA ALA A 76 -5.04 3.74 -22.83
C ALA A 76 -4.68 4.43 -21.51
N ILE A 77 -3.93 3.75 -20.63
CA ILE A 77 -3.42 4.33 -19.37
C ILE A 77 -2.49 5.51 -19.66
N GLU A 78 -1.53 5.34 -20.57
CA GLU A 78 -0.59 6.37 -20.98
C GLU A 78 -1.30 7.60 -21.55
N GLN A 79 -2.14 7.40 -22.58
CA GLN A 79 -2.90 8.47 -23.21
C GLN A 79 -3.76 9.24 -22.21
N LYS A 80 -4.44 8.52 -21.29
CA LYS A 80 -5.27 9.12 -20.25
C LYS A 80 -4.44 9.97 -19.29
N LEU A 81 -3.31 9.46 -18.82
CA LEU A 81 -2.44 10.17 -17.90
C LEU A 81 -1.84 11.41 -18.56
N VAL A 82 -1.24 11.25 -19.75
CA VAL A 82 -0.59 12.33 -20.49
C VAL A 82 -1.59 13.42 -20.84
N SER A 83 -2.76 13.08 -21.37
CA SER A 83 -3.79 14.07 -21.74
C SER A 83 -4.26 14.90 -20.54
N ARG A 84 -4.53 14.26 -19.39
CA ARG A 84 -4.99 14.96 -18.17
C ARG A 84 -3.92 15.86 -17.59
N LEU A 85 -2.68 15.41 -17.54
CA LEU A 85 -1.57 16.20 -17.00
C LEU A 85 -1.15 17.34 -17.96
N SER A 86 -1.19 17.10 -19.26
CA SER A 86 -0.92 18.13 -20.28
C SER A 86 -1.97 19.24 -20.24
N ALA A 87 -3.26 18.89 -20.05
CA ALA A 87 -4.32 19.87 -19.83
C ALA A 87 -4.10 20.72 -18.56
N CYS A 88 -3.37 20.18 -17.58
CA CYS A 88 -2.95 20.90 -16.38
C CYS A 88 -1.63 21.66 -16.56
N GLY A 89 -1.02 21.68 -17.75
CA GLY A 89 0.21 22.43 -18.05
C GLY A 89 1.52 21.71 -17.71
N LEU A 90 1.48 20.39 -17.55
CA LEU A 90 2.67 19.55 -17.36
C LEU A 90 3.10 18.91 -18.67
N GLU A 91 4.40 18.92 -18.94
CA GLU A 91 4.98 18.05 -19.96
C GLU A 91 5.32 16.71 -19.30
N VAL A 92 4.78 15.63 -19.85
CA VAL A 92 4.90 14.29 -19.27
C VAL A 92 5.51 13.34 -20.26
N ARG A 93 6.53 12.60 -19.81
CA ARG A 93 7.12 11.48 -20.54
C ARG A 93 6.96 10.22 -19.73
N VAL A 94 6.15 9.28 -20.20
CA VAL A 94 6.02 7.96 -19.57
C VAL A 94 7.23 7.12 -19.94
N GLU A 95 7.84 6.50 -18.94
CA GLU A 95 9.08 5.72 -19.09
C GLU A 95 8.79 4.22 -18.99
N SER A 96 7.80 3.85 -18.18
CA SER A 96 7.32 2.49 -18.12
C SER A 96 5.93 2.42 -17.49
N ILE A 97 5.12 1.51 -18.00
CA ILE A 97 3.94 1.00 -17.34
C ILE A 97 4.25 -0.47 -17.02
N ARG A 98 3.85 -1.02 -15.88
CA ARG A 98 4.04 -2.44 -15.56
C ARG A 98 2.78 -2.96 -14.90
N LYS A 99 2.21 -4.05 -15.43
CA LYS A 99 1.11 -4.77 -14.79
C LYS A 99 1.67 -5.58 -13.62
N ASN A 100 1.04 -5.46 -12.47
CA ASN A 100 1.37 -6.30 -11.32
C ASN A 100 0.79 -7.69 -11.58
N ARG A 101 1.68 -8.68 -11.75
CA ARG A 101 1.31 -10.04 -12.17
C ARG A 101 0.64 -10.85 -11.07
N PHE A 102 0.93 -10.54 -9.80
CA PHE A 102 0.40 -11.27 -8.64
C PHE A 102 0.62 -12.79 -8.74
N SER A 103 1.77 -13.20 -9.27
CA SER A 103 2.05 -14.59 -9.65
C SER A 103 2.41 -15.49 -8.49
N ASP A 104 2.88 -14.94 -7.37
CA ASP A 104 3.19 -15.67 -6.16
C ASP A 104 1.91 -16.02 -5.37
N ILE A 105 2.04 -16.92 -4.39
CA ILE A 105 0.88 -17.42 -3.63
C ILE A 105 0.16 -16.25 -2.94
N MET A 106 0.91 -15.31 -2.36
CA MET A 106 0.32 -14.16 -1.66
C MET A 106 -0.32 -13.17 -2.62
N GLY A 107 0.28 -12.94 -3.81
CA GLY A 107 -0.33 -12.16 -4.87
C GLY A 107 -1.66 -12.74 -5.32
N ARG A 108 -1.74 -14.05 -5.58
CA ARG A 108 -3.01 -14.71 -5.95
C ARG A 108 -4.05 -14.57 -4.85
N ALA A 109 -3.68 -14.82 -3.60
CA ALA A 109 -4.57 -14.64 -2.45
C ALA A 109 -5.09 -13.18 -2.34
N LYS A 110 -4.25 -12.18 -2.67
CA LYS A 110 -4.66 -10.77 -2.70
C LYS A 110 -5.71 -10.49 -3.79
N VAL A 111 -5.55 -11.06 -4.98
CA VAL A 111 -6.51 -10.93 -6.09
C VAL A 111 -7.83 -11.65 -5.76
N GLU A 112 -7.76 -12.84 -5.16
CA GLU A 112 -8.93 -13.60 -4.71
C GLU A 112 -9.68 -12.88 -3.59
N SER A 113 -8.96 -12.38 -2.59
CA SER A 113 -9.53 -11.59 -1.48
C SER A 113 -10.25 -10.36 -2.01
N PHE A 114 -9.64 -9.61 -2.94
CA PHE A 114 -10.29 -8.48 -3.60
C PHE A 114 -11.56 -8.89 -4.33
N SER A 115 -11.53 -10.00 -5.08
CA SER A 115 -12.68 -10.51 -5.84
C SER A 115 -13.83 -10.96 -4.93
N LEU A 116 -13.51 -11.60 -3.81
CA LEU A 116 -14.47 -11.98 -2.78
C LEU A 116 -15.11 -10.75 -2.12
N CYS A 117 -14.30 -9.78 -1.69
CA CYS A 117 -14.80 -8.54 -1.11
C CYS A 117 -15.65 -7.75 -2.09
N SER A 118 -15.26 -7.69 -3.37
CA SER A 118 -16.08 -7.07 -4.41
C SER A 118 -17.45 -7.75 -4.52
N SER A 119 -17.49 -9.08 -4.47
CA SER A 119 -18.75 -9.84 -4.55
C SER A 119 -19.63 -9.63 -3.31
N ALA A 120 -19.03 -9.58 -2.12
CA ALA A 120 -19.73 -9.31 -0.87
C ALA A 120 -20.34 -7.90 -0.84
N VAL A 121 -19.57 -6.88 -1.23
CA VAL A 121 -20.06 -5.49 -1.33
C VAL A 121 -21.15 -5.39 -2.40
N ARG A 122 -21.00 -6.08 -3.53
CA ARG A 122 -22.05 -6.15 -4.55
C ARG A 122 -23.38 -6.65 -3.99
N GLY A 123 -23.34 -7.72 -3.19
CA GLY A 123 -24.53 -8.27 -2.52
C GLY A 123 -25.15 -7.30 -1.52
N LYS A 124 -24.32 -6.66 -0.70
CA LYS A 124 -24.74 -5.67 0.30
C LYS A 124 -25.36 -4.41 -0.33
N CYS A 125 -24.83 -3.94 -1.46
CA CYS A 125 -25.15 -2.64 -2.06
C CYS A 125 -26.15 -2.73 -3.24
N GLY A 126 -27.05 -3.72 -3.24
CA GLY A 126 -28.11 -3.80 -4.25
C GLY A 126 -27.64 -4.13 -5.67
N GLY A 127 -26.54 -4.88 -5.80
CA GLY A 127 -26.10 -5.46 -7.07
C GLY A 127 -24.89 -4.80 -7.72
N SER A 128 -24.30 -3.75 -7.13
CA SER A 128 -23.06 -3.10 -7.60
C SER A 128 -22.05 -2.92 -6.49
N ALA A 129 -20.80 -3.32 -6.73
CA ALA A 129 -19.68 -3.07 -5.82
C ALA A 129 -19.06 -1.67 -5.98
N ASN A 130 -19.54 -0.90 -6.98
CA ASN A 130 -18.99 0.42 -7.33
C ASN A 130 -17.45 0.40 -7.46
N VAL A 131 -16.93 -0.53 -8.28
CA VAL A 131 -15.49 -0.64 -8.51
C VAL A 131 -15.04 0.47 -9.46
N LYS A 132 -14.01 1.23 -9.05
CA LYS A 132 -13.42 2.31 -9.84
C LYS A 132 -11.91 2.12 -9.98
N CYS A 133 -11.35 2.64 -11.08
CA CYS A 133 -9.91 2.84 -11.17
C CYS A 133 -9.54 4.18 -10.52
N ALA A 134 -8.44 4.22 -9.77
CA ALA A 134 -7.96 5.42 -9.10
C ALA A 134 -6.42 5.43 -8.99
N TRP A 135 -5.86 6.63 -8.96
CA TRP A 135 -4.44 6.90 -8.85
C TRP A 135 -3.98 7.01 -7.41
N PHE A 136 -2.93 6.27 -7.05
CA PHE A 136 -2.18 6.45 -5.82
C PHE A 136 -0.74 6.88 -6.17
N GLY A 137 -0.27 7.97 -5.58
CA GLY A 137 1.08 8.48 -5.83
C GLY A 137 1.86 8.59 -4.54
N ALA A 138 3.11 8.14 -4.58
CA ALA A 138 3.96 8.05 -3.40
C ALA A 138 5.45 8.04 -3.79
N SER A 139 6.34 7.97 -2.80
CA SER A 139 7.77 7.74 -3.08
C SER A 139 7.99 6.36 -3.70
N LYS A 140 9.09 6.17 -4.45
CA LYS A 140 9.43 4.87 -5.04
C LYS A 140 9.42 3.73 -4.01
N ASN A 141 10.07 3.94 -2.86
CA ASN A 141 10.13 2.95 -1.79
C ASN A 141 8.72 2.57 -1.29
N GLU A 142 7.86 3.58 -1.07
CA GLU A 142 6.49 3.33 -0.64
C GLU A 142 5.66 2.58 -1.69
N ILE A 143 5.85 2.87 -2.98
CA ILE A 143 5.23 2.12 -4.07
C ILE A 143 5.69 0.66 -4.05
N ASP A 144 6.99 0.41 -3.90
CA ASP A 144 7.57 -0.94 -3.87
C ASP A 144 7.10 -1.73 -2.62
N MET A 145 6.99 -1.06 -1.46
CA MET A 145 6.38 -1.63 -0.25
C MET A 145 4.91 -1.98 -0.45
N VAL A 146 4.11 -1.10 -1.07
CA VAL A 146 2.67 -1.34 -1.33
C VAL A 146 2.46 -2.53 -2.27
N ILE A 147 3.32 -2.69 -3.28
CA ILE A 147 3.26 -3.83 -4.20
C ILE A 147 3.59 -5.12 -3.45
N SER A 148 4.68 -5.13 -2.66
CA SER A 148 5.21 -6.33 -2.02
C SER A 148 4.44 -6.78 -0.79
N HIS A 149 3.96 -5.83 0.01
CA HIS A 149 3.40 -6.08 1.35
C HIS A 149 1.98 -5.52 1.53
N GLY A 150 1.47 -4.76 0.57
CA GLY A 150 0.20 -4.05 0.70
C GLY A 150 0.34 -2.67 1.35
N PHE A 151 -0.79 -1.99 1.48
CA PHE A 151 -0.85 -0.69 2.12
C PHE A 151 -0.57 -0.83 3.61
N GLY A 152 0.39 -0.05 4.11
CA GLY A 152 0.69 0.08 5.53
C GLY A 152 -0.13 1.17 6.19
N LEU A 153 -0.08 1.23 7.53
CA LEU A 153 -0.61 2.37 8.28
C LEU A 153 0.09 3.65 7.84
N PRO A 154 -0.63 4.77 7.60
CA PRO A 154 0.01 6.04 7.31
C PRO A 154 0.99 6.42 8.44
N THR A 155 2.29 6.49 8.15
CA THR A 155 3.31 6.84 9.16
C THR A 155 3.14 8.28 9.66
N THR A 156 2.54 9.13 8.83
CA THR A 156 2.12 10.48 9.20
C THR A 156 0.62 10.50 9.49
N ARG A 157 0.22 11.00 10.67
CA ARG A 157 -1.14 11.51 10.90
C ARG A 157 -1.38 12.66 9.91
N ARG A 158 -1.83 12.36 8.70
CA ARG A 158 -2.36 13.40 7.82
C ARG A 158 -3.62 13.93 8.50
N THR A 159 -3.83 15.24 8.44
CA THR A 159 -4.96 15.98 9.01
C THR A 159 -6.34 15.59 8.44
N ASN A 160 -6.45 14.42 7.80
CA ASN A 160 -7.55 14.00 6.94
C ASN A 160 -7.82 12.49 7.09
N GLY A 161 -7.86 11.99 8.33
CA GLY A 161 -8.32 10.63 8.60
C GLY A 161 -7.30 9.50 8.42
N GLN A 162 -7.50 8.41 9.15
CA GLN A 162 -6.73 7.16 9.08
C GLN A 162 -7.21 6.28 7.90
N GLY A 163 -6.77 6.61 6.68
CA GLY A 163 -7.10 5.85 5.48
C GLY A 163 -6.17 6.13 4.30
N VAL A 164 -6.33 5.33 3.24
CA VAL A 164 -5.61 5.51 1.98
C VAL A 164 -6.43 6.41 1.07
N TRP A 165 -5.86 7.57 0.73
CA TRP A 165 -6.45 8.50 -0.23
C TRP A 165 -6.01 8.13 -1.65
N LEU A 166 -6.99 7.94 -2.53
CA LEU A 166 -6.79 7.70 -3.96
C LEU A 166 -7.53 8.76 -4.76
N TYR A 167 -7.06 9.05 -5.98
CA TYR A 167 -7.61 10.13 -6.80
C TYR A 167 -8.21 9.58 -8.08
N SER A 168 -9.31 10.18 -8.52
CA SER A 168 -9.98 9.81 -9.75
C SER A 168 -9.01 9.80 -10.93
N VAL A 169 -9.19 8.87 -11.87
CA VAL A 169 -8.41 8.81 -13.11
C VAL A 169 -8.50 10.08 -13.96
N ASN A 170 -9.53 10.90 -13.75
CA ASN A 170 -9.70 12.20 -14.40
C ASN A 170 -8.99 13.35 -13.67
N HIS A 171 -8.53 13.14 -12.44
CA HIS A 171 -7.94 14.16 -11.58
C HIS A 171 -6.60 13.70 -10.95
N PRO A 172 -5.58 13.32 -11.76
CA PRO A 172 -4.33 12.73 -11.27
C PRO A 172 -3.40 13.68 -10.51
N MET A 173 -3.67 14.99 -10.50
CA MET A 173 -2.72 16.02 -10.06
C MET A 173 -2.25 15.85 -8.61
N GLU A 174 -3.15 15.50 -7.70
CA GLU A 174 -2.78 15.28 -6.29
C GLU A 174 -1.95 14.01 -6.09
N SER A 175 -2.19 12.97 -6.88
CA SER A 175 -1.31 11.79 -6.93
C SER A 175 0.07 12.16 -7.46
N VAL A 176 0.17 13.01 -8.49
CA VAL A 176 1.46 13.50 -9.01
C VAL A 176 2.21 14.32 -7.96
N HIS A 177 1.50 15.14 -7.19
CA HIS A 177 2.09 15.91 -6.10
C HIS A 177 2.66 15.00 -5.00
N SER A 178 1.95 13.91 -4.69
CA SER A 178 2.38 12.90 -3.71
C SER A 178 3.49 11.99 -4.25
N ALA A 179 3.56 11.80 -5.58
CA ALA A 179 4.60 11.01 -6.27
C ALA A 179 5.93 11.77 -6.32
N LEU A 180 6.70 11.71 -5.23
CA LEU A 180 8.01 12.34 -5.12
C LEU A 180 8.98 11.75 -6.17
N PRO A 181 9.76 12.60 -6.87
CA PRO A 181 10.75 12.11 -7.81
C PRO A 181 11.85 11.32 -7.08
N ASP A 182 12.28 10.22 -7.68
CA ASP A 182 13.45 9.46 -7.25
C ASP A 182 14.75 10.18 -7.63
N VAL A 183 15.90 9.59 -7.30
CA VAL A 183 17.22 10.17 -7.61
C VAL A 183 17.47 10.36 -9.12
N ASN A 184 16.74 9.65 -9.98
CA ASN A 184 16.83 9.79 -11.42
C ASN A 184 15.81 10.79 -11.98
N GLY A 185 15.02 11.44 -11.11
CA GLY A 185 13.93 12.34 -11.52
C GLY A 185 12.64 11.63 -11.92
N LEU A 186 12.53 10.31 -11.73
CA LEU A 186 11.31 9.55 -12.05
C LEU A 186 10.29 9.65 -10.94
N ARG A 187 9.03 9.86 -11.30
CA ARG A 187 7.88 9.76 -10.40
C ARG A 187 7.21 8.41 -10.61
N HIS A 188 6.70 7.86 -9.52
CA HIS A 188 6.04 6.55 -9.53
C HIS A 188 4.62 6.67 -8.96
N MET A 189 3.66 6.08 -9.67
CA MET A 189 2.26 6.02 -9.28
C MET A 189 1.71 4.62 -9.51
N LEU A 190 0.69 4.24 -8.74
CA LEU A 190 -0.11 3.04 -8.92
C LEU A 190 -1.46 3.41 -9.52
N LEU A 191 -1.89 2.66 -10.53
CA LEU A 191 -3.30 2.61 -10.92
C LEU A 191 -3.94 1.42 -10.19
N CYS A 192 -4.87 1.73 -9.31
CA CYS A 192 -5.54 0.75 -8.47
C CYS A 192 -6.98 0.53 -8.92
N ARG A 193 -7.48 -0.71 -8.82
CA ARG A 193 -8.91 -0.98 -8.72
C ARG A 193 -9.33 -0.80 -7.26
N VAL A 194 -10.44 -0.09 -7.05
CA VAL A 194 -10.93 0.29 -5.73
C VAL A 194 -12.40 -0.07 -5.61
N ILE A 195 -12.76 -0.86 -4.61
CA ILE A 195 -14.15 -1.16 -4.27
C ILE A 195 -14.66 -0.01 -3.39
N LEU A 196 -15.56 0.82 -3.94
CA LEU A 196 -16.11 1.95 -3.18
C LEU A 196 -17.41 1.62 -2.45
N GLY A 197 -18.18 0.64 -2.92
CA GLY A 197 -19.50 0.33 -2.36
C GLY A 197 -20.41 1.55 -2.26
N LYS A 198 -21.16 1.64 -1.15
CA LYS A 198 -21.93 2.83 -0.77
C LYS A 198 -20.98 3.86 -0.16
N THR A 199 -20.93 5.05 -0.76
CA THR A 199 -19.98 6.10 -0.37
C THR A 199 -20.61 7.15 0.54
N GLU A 200 -19.88 7.57 1.58
CA GLU A 200 -20.22 8.78 2.36
C GLU A 200 -19.44 9.99 1.85
N VAL A 201 -19.98 11.19 2.06
CA VAL A 201 -19.25 12.44 1.77
C VAL A 201 -18.41 12.81 2.99
N VAL A 202 -17.09 12.91 2.79
CA VAL A 202 -16.13 13.33 3.81
C VAL A 202 -15.79 14.81 3.61
N CYS A 203 -16.32 15.65 4.51
CA CYS A 203 -16.12 17.10 4.45
C CYS A 203 -14.63 17.48 4.64
N PRO A 204 -14.14 18.52 3.94
CA PRO A 204 -12.81 19.08 4.21
C PRO A 204 -12.67 19.47 5.69
N GLY A 205 -11.56 19.07 6.32
CA GLY A 205 -11.31 19.32 7.75
C GLY A 205 -11.95 18.30 8.71
N SER A 206 -12.63 17.27 8.20
CA SER A 206 -13.14 16.17 9.02
C SER A 206 -12.01 15.39 9.71
N GLU A 207 -12.21 15.07 10.99
CA GLU A 207 -11.34 14.20 11.79
C GLU A 207 -11.74 12.71 11.72
N GLN A 208 -12.65 12.35 10.82
CA GLN A 208 -13.11 10.96 10.65
C GLN A 208 -11.93 10.03 10.33
N ASN A 209 -11.78 8.98 11.15
CA ASN A 209 -10.76 7.94 10.99
C ASN A 209 -11.35 6.57 10.62
N ILE A 210 -12.67 6.46 10.62
CA ILE A 210 -13.47 5.30 10.27
C ILE A 210 -14.79 5.80 9.64
N LEU A 211 -15.56 4.86 9.10
CA LEU A 211 -16.92 5.12 8.64
C LEU A 211 -17.78 5.81 9.71
N SER A 212 -18.66 6.71 9.28
CA SER A 212 -19.69 7.27 10.17
C SER A 212 -20.79 6.26 10.54
N SER A 213 -21.04 5.26 9.70
CA SER A 213 -22.10 4.25 9.85
C SER A 213 -21.73 2.97 9.10
N GLU A 214 -22.28 1.83 9.53
CA GLU A 214 -22.07 0.52 8.90
C GLU A 214 -22.68 0.43 7.49
N GLU A 215 -23.57 1.35 7.13
CA GLU A 215 -24.18 1.40 5.81
C GLU A 215 -23.18 1.77 4.71
N PHE A 216 -22.13 2.52 5.06
CA PHE A 216 -21.12 3.00 4.13
C PHE A 216 -19.95 2.02 4.04
N ASP A 217 -19.21 2.10 2.95
CA ASP A 217 -18.05 1.23 2.69
C ASP A 217 -16.76 2.04 2.50
N SER A 218 -16.87 3.25 1.92
CA SER A 218 -15.76 4.19 1.68
C SER A 218 -16.23 5.66 1.68
N GLY A 219 -15.28 6.61 1.62
CA GLY A 219 -15.57 8.04 1.58
C GLY A 219 -15.20 8.71 0.25
N VAL A 220 -15.93 9.75 -0.11
CA VAL A 220 -15.69 10.63 -1.28
C VAL A 220 -15.69 12.10 -0.86
N ASP A 221 -15.08 12.98 -1.66
CA ASP A 221 -15.16 14.43 -1.44
C ASP A 221 -16.44 15.08 -1.96
N ASN A 222 -17.08 14.48 -2.96
CA ASN A 222 -18.31 14.96 -3.56
C ASN A 222 -19.17 13.78 -4.01
N ALA A 223 -20.47 13.79 -3.70
CA ALA A 223 -21.37 12.70 -4.04
C ALA A 223 -21.67 12.57 -5.54
N VAL A 224 -21.57 13.67 -6.31
CA VAL A 224 -21.96 13.74 -7.72
C VAL A 224 -20.75 13.57 -8.64
N ASP A 225 -19.68 14.32 -8.39
CA ASP A 225 -18.42 14.26 -9.16
C ASP A 225 -17.23 14.06 -8.20
N PRO A 226 -17.02 12.83 -7.71
CA PRO A 226 -15.95 12.56 -6.75
C PRO A 226 -14.57 12.62 -7.42
N LYS A 227 -13.68 13.44 -6.87
CA LYS A 227 -12.31 13.62 -7.34
C LYS A 227 -11.30 12.84 -6.51
N LYS A 228 -11.62 12.57 -5.24
CA LYS A 228 -10.82 11.76 -4.34
C LYS A 228 -11.68 10.80 -3.54
N TYR A 229 -11.08 9.65 -3.26
CA TYR A 229 -11.66 8.55 -2.52
C TYR A 229 -10.81 8.30 -1.28
N VAL A 230 -11.43 7.94 -0.17
CA VAL A 230 -10.73 7.40 0.99
C VAL A 230 -11.23 6.00 1.28
N VAL A 231 -10.29 5.05 1.33
CA VAL A 231 -10.55 3.71 1.85
C VAL A 231 -9.94 3.64 3.24
N TRP A 232 -10.80 3.43 4.23
CA TRP A 232 -10.39 3.38 5.63
C TRP A 232 -9.45 2.21 5.90
N THR A 233 -8.55 2.41 6.87
CA THR A 233 -7.50 1.45 7.24
C THR A 233 -7.96 0.00 7.34
N PRO A 234 -9.11 -0.34 7.99
CA PRO A 234 -9.52 -1.74 8.15
C PRO A 234 -9.78 -2.48 6.83
N ARG A 235 -9.97 -1.75 5.72
CA ARG A 235 -10.35 -2.32 4.42
C ARG A 235 -9.33 -2.08 3.31
N MET A 236 -8.28 -1.29 3.54
CA MET A 236 -7.37 -0.86 2.47
C MET A 236 -6.73 -2.02 1.68
N ASN A 237 -6.38 -3.13 2.34
CA ASN A 237 -5.71 -4.27 1.69
C ASN A 237 -6.66 -5.26 1.01
N THR A 238 -7.96 -5.17 1.28
CA THR A 238 -8.99 -6.00 0.63
C THR A 238 -9.80 -5.22 -0.42
N HIS A 239 -9.85 -3.90 -0.29
CA HIS A 239 -10.64 -3.01 -1.16
C HIS A 239 -9.81 -2.24 -2.18
N ILE A 240 -8.48 -2.32 -2.12
CA ILE A 240 -7.58 -1.71 -3.09
C ILE A 240 -6.67 -2.77 -3.69
N LEU A 241 -6.74 -2.93 -5.02
CA LEU A 241 -5.82 -3.77 -5.76
C LEU A 241 -4.94 -2.90 -6.67
N PRO A 242 -3.63 -2.77 -6.40
CA PRO A 242 -2.72 -2.00 -7.25
C PRO A 242 -2.42 -2.79 -8.52
N GLU A 243 -3.08 -2.47 -9.62
CA GLU A 243 -3.05 -3.31 -10.82
C GLU A 243 -1.89 -2.94 -11.77
N PHE A 244 -1.58 -1.65 -11.89
CA PHE A 244 -0.45 -1.18 -12.69
C PHE A 244 0.44 -0.24 -11.88
N SER A 245 1.74 -0.30 -12.14
CA SER A 245 2.70 0.74 -11.75
C SER A 245 3.10 1.56 -12.97
N VAL A 246 3.12 2.88 -12.83
CA VAL A 246 3.48 3.83 -13.88
C VAL A 246 4.66 4.64 -13.39
N SER A 247 5.74 4.67 -14.18
CA SER A 247 6.91 5.50 -13.93
C SER A 247 7.05 6.52 -15.05
N PHE A 248 7.18 7.80 -14.71
CA PHE A 248 7.17 8.90 -15.66
C PHE A 248 8.00 10.09 -15.17
N ARG A 249 8.37 10.96 -16.10
CA ARG A 249 8.91 12.29 -15.81
C ARG A 249 7.81 13.32 -16.02
N ALA A 250 7.81 14.35 -15.19
CA ALA A 250 6.91 15.48 -15.33
C ALA A 250 7.65 16.79 -15.07
N LEU A 251 7.56 17.70 -16.04
CA LEU A 251 8.10 19.05 -15.96
C LEU A 251 6.95 20.06 -15.95
N SER A 252 7.08 21.11 -15.15
CA SER A 252 6.10 22.20 -15.10
C SER A 252 6.73 23.44 -15.70
N PHE A 253 6.17 23.92 -16.80
CA PHE A 253 6.70 25.08 -17.50
C PHE A 253 5.90 26.37 -17.23
N LYS A 254 4.59 26.28 -16.91
CA LYS A 254 3.70 27.46 -16.95
C LYS A 254 2.47 27.45 -16.01
N CYS A 255 2.46 26.72 -14.89
CA CYS A 255 1.28 26.70 -14.02
C CYS A 255 1.30 27.81 -12.96
N ARG A 256 0.48 28.85 -13.15
CA ARG A 256 0.15 29.80 -12.07
C ARG A 256 -0.67 29.02 -11.02
N GLY A 257 -0.06 28.73 -9.87
CA GLY A 257 -0.73 28.12 -8.71
C GLY A 257 -0.31 26.68 -8.38
N PHE A 258 0.23 25.91 -9.32
CA PHE A 258 0.62 24.52 -9.09
C PHE A 258 2.09 24.29 -9.46
N ARG A 259 2.93 24.10 -8.44
CA ARG A 259 4.34 23.73 -8.61
C ARG A 259 4.53 22.29 -8.13
N ILE A 260 4.77 21.37 -9.07
CA ILE A 260 5.28 20.05 -8.70
C ILE A 260 6.71 20.21 -8.17
N ARG A 261 7.05 19.46 -7.12
CA ARG A 261 8.37 19.56 -6.50
C ARG A 261 9.45 19.07 -7.45
N GLN A 262 10.29 19.96 -7.95
CA GLN A 262 11.44 19.62 -8.80
C GLN A 262 12.68 19.35 -7.95
N LEU A 263 13.59 18.53 -8.50
CA LEU A 263 14.90 18.32 -7.90
C LEU A 263 15.74 19.59 -8.03
N SER A 264 16.49 19.90 -6.98
CA SER A 264 17.48 20.98 -6.99
C SER A 264 18.84 20.35 -6.76
N PRO A 265 19.88 20.67 -7.57
CA PRO A 265 21.21 20.11 -7.39
C PRO A 265 21.77 20.51 -6.01
N ASN A 266 21.57 21.75 -5.58
CA ASN A 266 22.16 22.29 -4.35
C ASN A 266 21.36 21.94 -3.08
N ARG A 267 20.28 21.15 -3.19
CA ARG A 267 19.41 20.80 -2.06
C ARG A 267 18.86 19.39 -2.22
N LEU A 268 19.53 18.42 -1.61
CA LEU A 268 19.03 17.04 -1.48
C LEU A 268 17.79 16.99 -0.56
N PRO A 269 16.61 16.62 -1.07
CA PRO A 269 15.43 16.43 -0.24
C PRO A 269 15.58 15.20 0.66
N TYR A 270 15.19 15.31 1.94
CA TYR A 270 15.19 14.19 2.88
C TYR A 270 14.48 12.91 2.40
N PRO A 271 13.30 12.98 1.74
CA PRO A 271 12.68 11.77 1.18
C PRO A 271 13.56 11.03 0.17
N ILE A 272 14.38 11.77 -0.60
CA ILE A 272 15.29 11.19 -1.59
C ILE A 272 16.52 10.64 -0.89
N LEU A 273 17.04 11.36 0.11
CA LEU A 273 18.11 10.85 0.97
C LEU A 273 17.71 9.50 1.59
N ILE A 274 16.55 9.40 2.23
CA ILE A 274 16.05 8.16 2.84
C ILE A 274 15.99 7.02 1.81
N ASN A 275 15.46 7.27 0.61
CA ASN A 275 15.40 6.28 -0.47
C ASN A 275 16.80 5.84 -0.95
N ILE A 276 17.79 6.73 -0.94
CA ILE A 276 19.17 6.35 -1.25
C ILE A 276 19.74 5.51 -0.10
N LEU A 277 19.52 5.92 1.16
CA LEU A 277 20.02 5.23 2.35
C LEU A 277 19.50 3.81 2.49
N ASP A 278 18.26 3.56 2.09
CA ASP A 278 17.64 2.22 2.06
C ASP A 278 18.49 1.17 1.33
N LYS A 279 19.32 1.59 0.38
CA LYS A 279 20.20 0.70 -0.39
C LYS A 279 21.54 0.40 0.29
N TYR A 280 21.89 1.17 1.32
CA TYR A 280 23.23 1.15 1.92
C TYR A 280 23.22 0.90 3.42
N LEU A 281 22.08 1.07 4.09
CA LEU A 281 21.93 0.94 5.54
C LEU A 281 20.96 -0.18 5.90
N PRO A 282 21.11 -0.79 7.10
CA PRO A 282 20.11 -1.71 7.65
C PRO A 282 18.76 -1.03 7.85
N PHE A 283 17.68 -1.82 7.78
CA PHE A 283 16.30 -1.36 7.94
C PHE A 283 16.12 -0.46 9.18
N ASP A 284 16.59 -0.89 10.35
CA ASP A 284 16.42 -0.15 11.61
C ASP A 284 17.03 1.26 11.56
N ALA A 285 18.16 1.43 10.88
CA ALA A 285 18.82 2.73 10.73
C ALA A 285 18.02 3.64 9.79
N VAL A 286 17.49 3.09 8.70
CA VAL A 286 16.66 3.83 7.73
C VAL A 286 15.32 4.22 8.36
N GLU A 287 14.72 3.32 9.14
CA GLU A 287 13.49 3.57 9.89
C GLU A 287 13.70 4.70 10.91
N LEU A 288 14.83 4.70 11.63
CA LEU A 288 15.14 5.75 12.60
C LEU A 288 15.32 7.12 11.92
N VAL A 289 16.02 7.19 10.78
CA VAL A 289 16.12 8.44 9.99
C VAL A 289 14.76 8.89 9.48
N THR A 290 13.91 7.95 9.05
CA THR A 290 12.55 8.24 8.58
C THR A 290 11.70 8.82 9.70
N LYS A 291 11.76 8.23 10.90
CA LYS A 291 11.09 8.71 12.10
C LYS A 291 11.50 10.13 12.45
N HIS A 292 12.80 10.44 12.47
CA HIS A 292 13.27 11.80 12.73
C HIS A 292 12.76 12.79 11.68
N HIS A 293 12.74 12.41 10.40
CA HIS A 293 12.20 13.25 9.35
C HIS A 293 10.69 13.52 9.52
N ASP A 294 9.92 12.54 9.99
CA ASP A 294 8.50 12.72 10.30
C ASP A 294 8.30 13.57 11.57
N ASP A 295 9.14 13.41 12.59
CA ASP A 295 9.12 14.29 13.77
C ASP A 295 9.43 15.74 13.41
N PHE A 296 10.34 15.98 12.45
CA PHE A 296 10.60 17.32 11.90
C PHE A 296 9.38 17.89 11.16
N LYS A 297 8.71 17.10 10.30
CA LYS A 297 7.47 17.53 9.64
C LYS A 297 6.38 17.90 10.65
N ASN A 298 6.31 17.15 11.74
CA ASN A 298 5.37 17.36 12.83
C ASN A 298 5.82 18.46 13.81
N LYS A 299 6.88 19.20 13.50
CA LYS A 299 7.44 20.30 14.30
C LYS A 299 7.86 19.88 15.73
N LYS A 300 8.17 18.60 15.94
CA LYS A 300 8.66 18.09 17.23
C LYS A 300 10.16 18.30 17.40
N ILE A 301 10.89 18.30 16.29
CA ILE A 301 12.32 18.62 16.25
C ILE A 301 12.59 19.72 15.23
N THR A 302 13.69 20.43 15.43
CA THR A 302 14.22 21.46 14.55
C THR A 302 14.94 20.85 13.35
N ARG A 303 15.21 21.69 12.35
CA ARG A 303 16.02 21.31 11.19
C ARG A 303 17.44 20.89 11.60
N THR A 304 18.03 21.57 12.58
CA THR A 304 19.40 21.30 13.04
C THR A 304 19.46 19.94 13.73
N GLU A 305 18.53 19.64 14.63
CA GLU A 305 18.44 18.33 15.30
C GLU A 305 18.23 17.20 14.28
N LEU A 306 17.38 17.40 13.27
CA LEU A 306 17.22 16.42 12.18
C LEU A 306 18.55 16.14 11.47
N ILE A 307 19.33 17.19 11.16
CA ILE A 307 20.64 17.05 10.51
C ILE A 307 21.61 16.31 11.42
N GLU A 308 21.69 16.68 12.70
CA GLU A 308 22.59 16.04 13.67
C GLU A 308 22.25 14.57 13.89
N HIS A 309 20.97 14.23 14.12
CA HIS A 309 20.54 12.84 14.24
C HIS A 309 20.86 12.04 12.99
N THR A 310 20.63 12.60 11.80
CA THR A 310 20.94 11.93 10.53
C THR A 310 22.44 11.70 10.39
N ARG A 311 23.28 12.68 10.73
CA ARG A 311 24.74 12.55 10.72
C ARG A 311 25.23 11.49 11.69
N HIS A 312 24.63 11.41 12.87
CA HIS A 312 24.98 10.42 13.88
C HIS A 312 24.66 8.98 13.43
N ILE A 313 23.51 8.78 12.77
CA ILE A 313 23.07 7.46 12.31
C ILE A 313 23.83 7.02 11.05
N VAL A 314 23.94 7.91 10.06
CA VAL A 314 24.46 7.58 8.73
C VAL A 314 25.99 7.71 8.65
N GLY A 315 26.56 8.67 9.38
CA GLY A 315 27.94 9.07 9.30
C GLY A 315 28.23 10.06 8.16
N ASP A 316 29.08 11.05 8.46
CA ASP A 316 29.40 12.17 7.55
C ASP A 316 30.01 11.71 6.22
N LYS A 317 30.88 10.69 6.26
CA LYS A 317 31.56 10.18 5.06
C LYS A 317 30.58 9.62 4.04
N LEU A 318 29.55 8.90 4.50
CA LEU A 318 28.52 8.34 3.63
C LEU A 318 27.58 9.45 3.12
N LEU A 319 27.18 10.39 3.98
CA LEU A 319 26.35 11.53 3.58
C LEU A 319 27.01 12.37 2.48
N LEU A 320 28.31 12.68 2.61
CA LEU A 320 29.04 13.43 1.58
C LEU A 320 29.03 12.70 0.23
N ARG A 321 29.30 11.39 0.21
CA ARG A 321 29.25 10.58 -1.02
C ARG A 321 27.87 10.58 -1.67
N ILE A 322 26.81 10.53 -0.85
CA ILE A 322 25.42 10.57 -1.34
C ILE A 322 25.10 11.93 -1.96
N ILE A 323 25.53 13.02 -1.33
CA ILE A 323 25.32 14.39 -1.83
C ILE A 323 26.03 14.57 -3.17
N GLU A 324 27.31 14.21 -3.27
CA GLU A 324 28.08 14.27 -4.52
C GLU A 324 27.45 13.41 -5.63
N PHE A 325 26.98 12.21 -5.28
CA PHE A 325 26.28 11.34 -6.22
C PHE A 325 24.98 11.97 -6.73
N TYR A 326 24.19 12.53 -5.83
CA TYR A 326 22.93 13.19 -6.16
C TYR A 326 23.14 14.42 -7.05
N GLU A 327 24.11 15.27 -6.72
CA GLU A 327 24.44 16.47 -7.52
C GLU A 327 24.78 16.11 -8.96
N ARG A 328 25.65 15.11 -9.16
CA ARG A 328 25.99 14.62 -10.51
C ARG A 328 24.77 14.11 -11.27
N LYS A 329 23.88 13.39 -10.60
CA LYS A 329 22.67 12.83 -11.22
C LYS A 329 21.66 13.89 -11.61
N VAL A 330 21.39 14.86 -10.74
CA VAL A 330 20.41 15.92 -11.03
C VAL A 330 20.89 16.85 -12.13
N VAL A 331 22.19 17.16 -12.21
CA VAL A 331 22.75 17.97 -13.30
C VAL A 331 22.63 17.27 -14.66
N SER A 332 22.62 15.92 -14.67
CA SER A 332 22.48 15.12 -15.89
C SER A 332 21.03 14.85 -16.34
N CYS A 333 20.02 15.27 -15.56
CA CYS A 333 18.60 15.02 -15.82
C CYS A 333 17.93 16.20 -16.53
#